data_AF-A0A8H3HLF8-F1
#
_entry.id   AF-A0A8H3HLF8-F1
#
_cell.length_a   1.000
_cell.length_b   1.000
_cell.length_c   1.000
_cell.angle_alpha   90.00
_cell.angle_beta   90.00
_cell.angle_gamma   90.00
#
_symmetry.space_group_name_H-M   'P 1'
#
loop_
_entity.id
_entity.type
_entity.pdbx_description
1 polymer ?
#
loop_
_entity_poly.entity_id
_entity_poly.type
_entity_poly.pdbx_seq_one_letter_code
_entity_poly.pdbx_strand_id
1 'polypeptide(L)'
;MLTLENWAQLQILLVLESVNELARGRWDYDSLLGLVLYAYSTGNQYLISSTTTFIQYFVSTAVDGNRAGRAISSRLITCLRLYKCAKIRDEAPALFGCLFVFILSLGHTSPAWTSYLTREDRATLYAAQAHLTVICEKLENTRWLTTDQPEEYFKWICDRCKPHLLPVWKGTIGSLSGKLTSKLTLEDITLLARLPQYRQAFRTKLDQIKVPSASETCHYQHSHTVFRPTEADRGPLTRAEHTCLESPRKMTEVDRLIQNVFSNLAGKHDYFSL
;
A
#
# COMPACT_ATOMS: atom_id res chain seq x y z
N MET A 1 31.28 -7.78 -11.07
CA MET A 1 30.50 -8.49 -12.10
C MET A 1 29.05 -8.53 -11.64
N LEU A 2 28.09 -8.14 -12.48
CA LEU A 2 26.67 -8.42 -12.19
C LEU A 2 26.44 -9.92 -12.39
N THR A 3 25.84 -10.59 -11.41
CA THR A 3 25.31 -11.95 -11.61
C THR A 3 24.05 -11.88 -12.49
N LEU A 4 23.75 -12.97 -13.21
CA LEU A 4 22.52 -13.08 -14.01
C LEU A 4 21.27 -12.80 -13.16
N GLU A 5 21.28 -13.25 -11.90
CA GLU A 5 20.21 -13.02 -10.94
C GLU A 5 20.02 -11.53 -10.62
N ASN A 6 21.10 -10.80 -10.32
CA ASN A 6 21.02 -9.36 -10.07
C ASN A 6 20.47 -8.61 -11.30
N TRP A 7 20.89 -9.01 -12.50
CA TRP A 7 20.35 -8.45 -13.73
C TRP A 7 18.84 -8.72 -13.86
N ALA A 8 18.40 -9.96 -13.61
CA ALA A 8 16.98 -10.33 -13.68
C ALA A 8 16.13 -9.57 -12.66
N GLN A 9 16.60 -9.41 -11.41
CA GLN A 9 15.92 -8.61 -10.39
C GLN A 9 15.77 -7.16 -10.83
N LEU A 10 16.80 -6.55 -11.43
CA LEU A 10 16.73 -5.19 -11.96
C LEU A 10 15.71 -5.07 -13.11
N GLN A 11 15.65 -6.06 -14.02
CA GLN A 11 14.65 -6.05 -15.08
C GLN A 11 13.22 -6.14 -14.53
N ILE A 12 13.01 -6.99 -13.52
CA ILE A 12 11.70 -7.07 -12.85
C ILE A 12 11.35 -5.73 -12.20
N LEU A 13 12.27 -5.10 -11.48
CA LEU A 13 12.05 -3.79 -10.87
C LEU A 13 11.66 -2.73 -11.90
N LEU A 14 12.37 -2.64 -13.03
CA LEU A 14 12.06 -1.69 -14.11
C LEU A 14 10.67 -1.94 -14.70
N VAL A 15 10.29 -3.20 -14.89
CA VAL A 15 8.94 -3.56 -15.35
C VAL A 15 7.89 -3.16 -14.32
N LEU A 16 8.13 -3.42 -13.03
CA LEU A 16 7.23 -3.06 -11.94
C LEU A 16 7.12 -1.55 -11.73
N GLU A 17 8.09 -0.74 -12.13
CA GLU A 17 7.96 0.72 -12.08
C GLU A 17 6.82 1.24 -12.98
N SER A 18 6.52 0.52 -14.06
CA SER A 18 5.45 0.80 -15.02
C SER A 18 4.07 0.25 -14.59
N VAL A 19 3.77 0.31 -13.28
CA VAL A 19 2.61 -0.31 -12.61
C VAL A 19 1.29 -0.11 -13.36
N ASN A 20 1.02 1.10 -13.88
CA ASN A 20 -0.28 1.47 -14.45
C ASN A 20 -0.66 0.65 -15.69
N GLU A 21 0.27 0.52 -16.64
CA GLU A 21 0.02 -0.20 -17.89
C GLU A 21 0.07 -1.71 -17.64
N LEU A 22 1.06 -2.13 -16.85
CA LEU A 22 1.29 -3.53 -16.55
C LEU A 22 0.12 -4.17 -15.79
N ALA A 23 -0.45 -3.48 -14.80
CA ALA A 23 -1.58 -3.97 -14.03
C ALA A 23 -2.88 -4.06 -14.85
N ARG A 24 -2.97 -3.35 -15.97
CA ARG A 24 -4.06 -3.49 -16.94
C ARG A 24 -3.86 -4.68 -17.89
N GLY A 25 -2.70 -5.32 -17.86
CA GLY A 25 -2.43 -6.55 -18.59
C GLY A 25 -3.29 -7.74 -18.16
N ARG A 26 -3.06 -8.87 -18.83
CA ARG A 26 -3.63 -10.18 -18.46
C ARG A 26 -2.63 -10.89 -17.56
N TRP A 27 -2.92 -10.90 -16.26
CA TRP A 27 -2.16 -11.64 -15.27
C TRP A 27 -2.98 -12.83 -14.78
N ASP A 28 -2.42 -14.02 -14.95
CA ASP A 28 -2.97 -15.24 -14.36
C ASP A 28 -2.42 -15.46 -12.94
N TYR A 29 -2.98 -16.47 -12.29
CA TYR A 29 -2.62 -16.85 -10.93
C TYR A 29 -1.16 -17.30 -10.83
N ASP A 30 -0.69 -18.13 -11.77
CA ASP A 30 0.63 -18.75 -11.69
C ASP A 30 1.74 -17.70 -11.86
N SER A 31 1.55 -16.73 -12.76
CA SER A 31 2.48 -15.63 -12.97
C SER A 31 2.58 -14.71 -11.75
N LEU A 32 1.45 -14.34 -11.13
CA LEU A 32 1.46 -13.48 -9.94
C LEU A 32 2.02 -14.20 -8.72
N LEU A 33 1.65 -15.47 -8.52
CA LEU A 33 2.18 -16.27 -7.43
C LEU A 33 3.69 -16.47 -7.59
N GLY A 34 4.15 -16.82 -8.80
CA GLY A 34 5.57 -16.98 -9.10
C GLY A 34 6.37 -15.69 -8.81
N LEU A 35 5.83 -14.53 -9.18
CA LEU A 35 6.44 -13.24 -8.87
C LEU A 35 6.55 -12.99 -7.35
N VAL A 36 5.49 -13.28 -6.58
CA VAL A 36 5.53 -13.15 -5.11
C VAL A 36 6.57 -14.08 -4.51
N LEU A 37 6.49 -15.38 -4.80
CA LEU A 37 7.40 -16.37 -4.22
C LEU A 37 8.85 -16.06 -4.58
N TYR A 38 9.11 -15.65 -5.83
CA TYR A 38 10.43 -15.22 -6.24
C TYR A 38 10.89 -14.02 -5.41
N ALA A 39 10.12 -12.92 -5.37
CA ALA A 39 10.48 -11.71 -4.63
C ALA A 39 10.81 -12.00 -3.17
N TYR A 40 9.98 -12.79 -2.47
CA TYR A 40 10.18 -13.13 -1.06
C TYR A 40 11.38 -14.08 -0.86
N SER A 41 11.60 -15.05 -1.76
CA SER A 41 12.74 -15.96 -1.67
C SER A 41 14.10 -15.26 -1.80
N THR A 42 14.17 -14.14 -2.54
CA THR A 42 15.42 -13.38 -2.70
C THR A 42 15.83 -12.60 -1.44
N GLY A 43 14.89 -12.34 -0.51
CA GLY A 43 15.11 -11.44 0.63
C GLY A 43 15.33 -9.97 0.26
N ASN A 44 15.30 -9.61 -1.02
CA ASN A 44 15.52 -8.24 -1.49
C ASN A 44 14.30 -7.36 -1.16
N GLN A 45 14.43 -6.51 -0.14
CA GLN A 45 13.34 -5.65 0.34
C GLN A 45 12.78 -4.71 -0.73
N TYR A 46 13.59 -4.22 -1.66
CA TYR A 46 13.12 -3.37 -2.75
C TYR A 46 12.24 -4.15 -3.72
N LEU A 47 12.63 -5.38 -4.05
CA LEU A 47 11.86 -6.26 -4.93
C LEU A 47 10.55 -6.71 -4.26
N ILE A 48 10.60 -7.05 -2.96
CA ILE A 48 9.42 -7.40 -2.15
C ILE A 48 8.44 -6.22 -2.12
N SER A 49 8.92 -5.01 -1.82
CA SER A 49 8.07 -3.82 -1.76
C SER A 49 7.44 -3.50 -3.12
N SER A 50 8.23 -3.48 -4.20
CA SER A 50 7.73 -3.20 -5.54
C SER A 50 6.72 -4.23 -6.02
N THR A 51 6.98 -5.51 -5.77
CA THR A 51 6.06 -6.62 -6.08
C THR A 51 4.76 -6.47 -5.30
N THR A 52 4.87 -6.17 -4.01
CA THR A 52 3.71 -5.98 -3.14
C THR A 52 2.84 -4.83 -3.63
N THR A 53 3.45 -3.67 -3.89
CA THR A 53 2.73 -2.48 -4.39
C THR A 53 2.06 -2.76 -5.74
N PHE A 54 2.74 -3.46 -6.65
CA PHE A 54 2.18 -3.84 -7.95
C PHE A 54 0.94 -4.73 -7.80
N ILE A 55 1.02 -5.79 -7.00
CA ILE A 55 -0.10 -6.74 -6.82
C ILE A 55 -1.25 -6.06 -6.09
N GLN A 56 -0.99 -5.25 -5.06
CA GLN A 56 -2.02 -4.47 -4.39
C GLN A 56 -2.75 -3.55 -5.37
N TYR A 57 -2.02 -2.88 -6.26
CA TYR A 57 -2.63 -2.07 -7.31
C TYR A 57 -3.46 -2.93 -8.28
N PHE A 58 -2.92 -4.06 -8.77
CA PHE A 58 -3.66 -5.01 -9.61
C PHE A 58 -4.99 -5.44 -8.96
N VAL A 59 -4.95 -5.88 -7.70
CA VAL A 59 -6.13 -6.27 -6.91
C VAL A 59 -7.12 -5.11 -6.82
N SER A 60 -6.65 -3.91 -6.51
CA SER A 60 -7.52 -2.74 -6.37
C SER A 60 -8.25 -2.38 -7.68
N THR A 61 -7.63 -2.58 -8.84
CA THR A 61 -8.32 -2.32 -10.13
C THR A 61 -9.44 -3.32 -10.44
N ALA A 62 -9.43 -4.49 -9.81
CA ALA A 62 -10.50 -5.46 -9.95
C ALA A 62 -11.81 -5.02 -9.26
N VAL A 63 -11.73 -4.08 -8.30
CA VAL A 63 -12.91 -3.53 -7.59
C VAL A 63 -13.87 -2.83 -8.56
N ASP A 64 -13.32 -2.05 -9.50
CA ASP A 64 -14.14 -1.21 -10.39
C ASP A 64 -14.82 -2.03 -11.50
N GLY A 65 -14.21 -3.14 -11.92
CA GLY A 65 -14.75 -4.00 -12.98
C GLY A 65 -16.02 -4.77 -12.60
N ASN A 66 -16.27 -4.99 -11.31
CA ASN A 66 -17.34 -5.88 -10.84
C ASN A 66 -18.66 -5.18 -10.52
N ARG A 67 -18.73 -3.83 -10.53
CA ARG A 67 -19.95 -3.08 -10.16
C ARG A 67 -21.10 -3.20 -11.16
N ALA A 68 -20.85 -3.71 -12.36
CA ALA A 68 -21.81 -3.68 -13.46
C ALA A 68 -22.69 -4.95 -13.60
N GLY A 69 -22.78 -5.80 -12.58
CA GLY A 69 -23.56 -7.05 -12.65
C GLY A 69 -23.12 -8.00 -13.78
N ARG A 70 -21.88 -7.84 -14.28
CA ARG A 70 -21.31 -8.62 -15.37
C ARG A 70 -20.80 -9.96 -14.85
N ALA A 71 -20.57 -10.88 -15.79
CA ALA A 71 -19.85 -12.11 -15.54
C ALA A 71 -18.55 -11.85 -14.76
N ILE A 72 -18.21 -12.77 -13.87
CA ILE A 72 -17.00 -12.70 -13.04
C ILE A 72 -15.77 -12.55 -13.95
N SER A 73 -15.01 -11.49 -13.73
CA SER A 73 -13.81 -11.23 -14.52
C SER A 73 -12.70 -12.23 -14.21
N SER A 74 -11.85 -12.52 -15.20
CA SER A 74 -10.67 -13.37 -14.98
C SER A 74 -9.75 -12.84 -13.89
N ARG A 75 -9.63 -11.50 -13.75
CA ARG A 75 -8.87 -10.87 -12.66
C ARG A 75 -9.45 -11.18 -11.29
N LEU A 76 -10.78 -11.12 -11.15
CA LEU A 76 -11.44 -11.49 -9.90
C LEU A 76 -11.15 -12.97 -9.55
N ILE A 77 -11.20 -13.87 -10.54
CA ILE A 77 -10.85 -15.29 -10.33
C ILE A 77 -9.39 -15.42 -9.88
N THR A 78 -8.46 -14.70 -10.50
CA THR A 78 -7.06 -14.66 -10.09
C THR A 78 -6.90 -14.20 -8.64
N CYS A 79 -7.56 -13.10 -8.24
CA CYS A 79 -7.54 -12.61 -6.85
C CYS A 79 -8.13 -13.63 -5.86
N LEU A 80 -9.24 -14.30 -6.21
CA LEU A 80 -9.85 -15.35 -5.38
C LEU A 80 -8.91 -16.54 -5.19
N ARG A 81 -8.19 -16.95 -6.24
CA ARG A 81 -7.18 -18.02 -6.15
C ARG A 81 -5.99 -17.62 -5.28
N LEU A 82 -5.52 -16.37 -5.40
CA LEU A 82 -4.46 -15.84 -4.54
C LEU A 82 -4.90 -15.77 -3.07
N TYR A 83 -6.13 -15.32 -2.79
CA TYR A 83 -6.69 -15.27 -1.44
C TYR A 83 -6.67 -16.65 -0.75
N LYS A 84 -7.00 -17.72 -1.50
CA LYS A 84 -6.98 -19.10 -0.98
C LYS A 84 -5.60 -19.73 -0.86
N CYS A 85 -4.55 -19.05 -1.32
CA CYS A 85 -3.21 -19.60 -1.32
C CYS A 85 -2.56 -19.45 0.07
N ALA A 86 -2.35 -20.57 0.76
CA ALA A 86 -1.72 -20.58 2.09
C ALA A 86 -0.35 -19.88 2.09
N LYS A 87 0.47 -20.08 1.05
CA LYS A 87 1.78 -19.40 0.94
C LYS A 87 1.68 -17.87 0.95
N ILE A 88 0.65 -17.30 0.32
CA ILE A 88 0.44 -15.84 0.34
C ILE A 88 0.08 -15.36 1.74
N ARG A 89 -0.77 -16.13 2.46
CA ARG A 89 -1.12 -15.83 3.85
C ARG A 89 0.11 -15.87 4.76
N ASP A 90 0.95 -16.87 4.60
CA ASP A 90 2.05 -17.16 5.52
C ASP A 90 3.30 -16.31 5.21
N GLU A 91 3.64 -16.11 3.93
CA GLU A 91 4.85 -15.39 3.51
C GLU A 91 4.59 -13.90 3.25
N ALA A 92 3.38 -13.51 2.83
CA ALA A 92 3.07 -12.15 2.37
C ALA A 92 1.81 -11.56 3.04
N PRO A 93 1.82 -11.34 4.38
CA PRO A 93 0.63 -10.94 5.12
C PRO A 93 0.00 -9.64 4.63
N ALA A 94 0.79 -8.64 4.21
CA ALA A 94 0.26 -7.40 3.63
C ALA A 94 -0.51 -7.64 2.32
N LEU A 95 -0.09 -8.61 1.50
CA LEU A 95 -0.80 -8.99 0.28
C LEU A 95 -2.07 -9.76 0.61
N PHE A 96 -1.99 -10.70 1.53
CA PHE A 96 -3.16 -11.43 2.01
C PHE A 96 -4.21 -10.48 2.59
N GLY A 97 -3.82 -9.52 3.42
CA GLY A 97 -4.72 -8.50 3.96
C GLY A 97 -5.37 -7.63 2.89
N CYS A 98 -4.64 -7.26 1.84
CA CYS A 98 -5.19 -6.55 0.70
C CYS A 98 -6.23 -7.40 -0.06
N LEU A 99 -5.93 -8.67 -0.31
CA LEU A 99 -6.84 -9.63 -0.92
C LEU A 99 -8.09 -9.84 -0.06
N PHE A 100 -7.93 -10.00 1.25
CA PHE A 100 -9.02 -10.13 2.21
C PHE A 100 -9.96 -8.93 2.17
N VAL A 101 -9.44 -7.71 2.28
CA VAL A 101 -10.22 -6.47 2.15
C VAL A 101 -10.93 -6.38 0.80
N PHE A 102 -10.24 -6.75 -0.28
CA PHE A 102 -10.82 -6.78 -1.62
C PHE A 102 -12.03 -7.74 -1.69
N ILE A 103 -11.88 -8.99 -1.26
CA ILE A 103 -12.96 -9.98 -1.28
C ILE A 103 -14.11 -9.57 -0.36
N LEU A 104 -13.81 -9.02 0.81
CA LEU A 104 -14.79 -8.49 1.74
C LEU A 104 -15.58 -7.33 1.12
N SER A 105 -14.92 -6.43 0.38
CA SER A 105 -15.55 -5.28 -0.30
C SER A 105 -16.57 -5.68 -1.37
N LEU A 106 -16.51 -6.91 -1.90
CA LEU A 106 -17.48 -7.42 -2.87
C LEU A 106 -18.87 -7.61 -2.26
N GLY A 107 -18.93 -7.87 -0.95
CA GLY A 107 -20.16 -8.13 -0.21
C GLY A 107 -20.77 -9.51 -0.48
N HIS A 108 -21.61 -9.95 0.45
CA HIS A 108 -22.18 -11.30 0.46
C HIS A 108 -23.16 -11.61 -0.69
N THR A 109 -23.71 -10.58 -1.34
CA THR A 109 -24.58 -10.72 -2.50
C THR A 109 -23.80 -10.95 -3.79
N SER A 110 -22.47 -10.84 -3.76
CA SER A 110 -21.63 -11.04 -4.94
C SER A 110 -21.64 -12.50 -5.39
N PRO A 111 -21.77 -12.78 -6.71
CA PRO A 111 -21.58 -14.12 -7.26
C PRO A 111 -20.22 -14.74 -6.91
N ALA A 112 -19.20 -13.91 -6.65
CA ALA A 112 -17.90 -14.37 -6.19
C ALA A 112 -17.99 -15.15 -4.88
N TRP A 113 -18.77 -14.65 -3.91
CA TRP A 113 -18.93 -15.30 -2.62
C TRP A 113 -19.68 -16.62 -2.75
N THR A 114 -20.76 -16.63 -3.53
CA THR A 114 -21.62 -17.83 -3.64
C THR A 114 -20.97 -18.94 -4.46
N SER A 115 -20.19 -18.59 -5.48
CA SER A 115 -19.67 -19.57 -6.45
C SER A 115 -18.23 -20.00 -6.19
N TYR A 116 -17.43 -19.17 -5.51
CA TYR A 116 -15.98 -19.42 -5.38
C TYR A 116 -15.50 -19.53 -3.94
N LEU A 117 -16.29 -19.17 -2.93
CA LEU A 117 -15.87 -19.26 -1.53
C LEU A 117 -16.48 -20.46 -0.84
N THR A 118 -15.71 -21.09 0.05
CA THR A 118 -16.20 -22.20 0.87
C THR A 118 -17.22 -21.70 1.90
N ARG A 119 -17.85 -22.63 2.63
CA ARG A 119 -18.72 -22.24 3.76
C ARG A 119 -17.92 -21.53 4.86
N GLU A 120 -16.71 -22.02 5.13
CA GLU A 120 -15.80 -21.46 6.15
C GLU A 120 -15.34 -20.05 5.75
N ASP A 121 -14.85 -19.88 4.52
CA ASP A 121 -14.48 -18.55 3.98
C ASP A 121 -15.60 -17.52 4.19
N ARG A 122 -16.84 -17.91 3.87
CA ARG A 122 -18.00 -17.03 4.01
C ARG A 122 -18.31 -16.72 5.47
N ALA A 123 -18.23 -17.71 6.37
CA ALA A 123 -18.42 -17.48 7.80
C ALA A 123 -17.42 -16.45 8.33
N THR A 124 -16.14 -16.59 7.97
CA THR A 124 -15.09 -15.64 8.31
C THR A 124 -15.38 -14.23 7.76
N LEU A 125 -15.79 -14.12 6.50
CA LEU A 125 -16.11 -12.82 5.91
C LEU A 125 -17.38 -12.18 6.53
N TYR A 126 -18.38 -12.97 6.91
CA TYR A 126 -19.54 -12.46 7.66
C TYR A 126 -19.15 -11.94 9.04
N ALA A 127 -18.33 -12.70 9.77
CA ALA A 127 -17.80 -12.27 11.07
C ALA A 127 -16.98 -10.98 10.92
N ALA A 128 -16.12 -10.91 9.90
CA ALA A 128 -15.35 -9.71 9.59
C ALA A 128 -16.25 -8.52 9.22
N GLN A 129 -17.30 -8.71 8.42
CA GLN A 129 -18.23 -7.65 8.05
C GLN A 129 -18.95 -7.08 9.29
N ALA A 130 -19.38 -7.93 10.22
CA ALA A 130 -19.96 -7.48 11.48
C ALA A 130 -18.94 -6.72 12.35
N HIS A 131 -17.72 -7.25 12.46
CA HIS A 131 -16.66 -6.67 13.28
C HIS A 131 -16.05 -5.41 12.67
N LEU A 132 -16.05 -5.19 11.36
CA LEU A 132 -15.41 -4.04 10.71
C LEU A 132 -16.41 -2.93 10.33
N THR A 133 -17.59 -2.92 10.95
CA THR A 133 -18.49 -1.76 10.97
C THR A 133 -17.80 -0.61 11.72
N VAL A 134 -17.47 0.49 11.02
CA VAL A 134 -16.64 1.62 11.49
C VAL A 134 -15.16 1.25 11.67
N ILE A 135 -14.40 1.34 10.59
CA ILE A 135 -12.99 0.89 10.58
C ILE A 135 -12.11 1.76 11.47
N CYS A 136 -12.31 3.07 11.46
CA CYS A 136 -11.38 3.99 12.11
C CYS A 136 -11.36 3.89 13.64
N GLU A 137 -12.43 3.38 14.24
CA GLU A 137 -12.47 3.07 15.67
C GLU A 137 -11.72 1.77 16.00
N LYS A 138 -11.58 0.88 15.01
CA LYS A 138 -11.14 -0.51 15.21
C LYS A 138 -9.74 -0.80 14.68
N LEU A 139 -9.19 0.06 13.84
CA LEU A 139 -7.84 -0.05 13.27
C LEU A 139 -7.04 1.23 13.57
N GLU A 140 -6.21 1.22 14.60
CA GLU A 140 -5.33 2.37 14.90
C GLU A 140 -4.40 2.72 13.73
N ASN A 141 -4.00 1.71 12.95
CA ASN A 141 -3.17 1.86 11.76
C ASN A 141 -3.84 2.64 10.62
N THR A 142 -5.15 2.96 10.70
CA THR A 142 -5.83 3.82 9.72
C THR A 142 -5.98 5.27 10.17
N ARG A 143 -5.53 5.65 11.37
CA ARG A 143 -5.65 7.04 11.88
C ARG A 143 -5.04 8.09 10.95
N TRP A 144 -3.99 7.72 10.22
CA TRP A 144 -3.34 8.60 9.24
C TRP A 144 -4.21 8.90 8.01
N LEU A 145 -5.24 8.08 7.74
CA LEU A 145 -6.21 8.31 6.68
C LEU A 145 -7.32 9.27 7.09
N THR A 146 -7.51 9.48 8.40
CA THR A 146 -8.56 10.35 8.96
C THR A 146 -8.02 11.63 9.58
N THR A 147 -6.71 11.81 9.64
CA THR A 147 -6.10 13.03 10.16
C THR A 147 -6.14 14.14 9.13
N ASP A 148 -6.47 15.34 9.60
CA ASP A 148 -6.35 16.56 8.79
C ASP A 148 -4.92 17.12 8.79
N GLN A 149 -4.02 16.51 9.56
CA GLN A 149 -2.61 16.92 9.74
C GLN A 149 -1.64 15.86 9.18
N PRO A 150 -1.53 15.72 7.85
CA PRO A 150 -0.59 14.78 7.24
C PRO A 150 0.88 15.11 7.54
N GLU A 151 1.20 16.34 7.95
CA GLU A 151 2.55 16.80 8.27
C GLU A 151 3.25 15.93 9.30
N GLU A 152 2.50 15.28 10.20
CA GLU A 152 3.05 14.37 11.20
C GLU A 152 3.71 13.13 10.60
N TYR A 153 3.22 12.68 9.44
CA TYR A 153 3.72 11.52 8.68
C TYR A 153 4.79 11.91 7.66
N PHE A 154 4.93 13.22 7.42
CA PHE A 154 5.86 13.80 6.45
C PHE A 154 6.92 14.69 7.10
N LYS A 155 7.25 14.43 8.38
CA LYS A 155 8.33 15.15 9.11
C LYS A 155 9.68 15.07 8.41
N TRP A 156 9.91 14.01 7.63
CA TRP A 156 11.11 13.81 6.84
C TRP A 156 11.18 14.73 5.60
N ILE A 157 10.09 15.34 5.16
CA ILE A 157 10.11 16.27 4.02
C ILE A 157 10.62 17.64 4.48
N CYS A 158 11.48 18.28 3.68
CA CYS A 158 11.95 19.63 3.98
C CYS A 158 10.82 20.68 3.89
N ASP A 159 10.93 21.76 4.66
CA ASP A 159 9.86 22.78 4.74
C ASP A 159 9.54 23.46 3.41
N ARG A 160 10.48 23.48 2.47
CA ARG A 160 10.25 24.00 1.10
C ARG A 160 9.37 23.10 0.26
N CYS A 161 9.46 21.81 0.48
CA CYS A 161 8.72 20.80 -0.26
C CYS A 161 7.31 20.57 0.29
N LYS A 162 7.11 20.76 1.60
CA LYS A 162 5.81 20.55 2.27
C LYS A 162 4.64 21.28 1.59
N PRO A 163 4.73 22.57 1.22
CA PRO A 163 3.63 23.28 0.55
C PRO A 163 3.19 22.66 -0.78
N HIS A 164 4.08 21.93 -1.46
CA HIS A 164 3.76 21.26 -2.73
C HIS A 164 3.15 19.87 -2.50
N LEU A 165 3.60 19.16 -1.45
CA LEU A 165 3.08 17.85 -1.09
C LEU A 165 1.62 17.91 -0.62
N LEU A 166 1.29 18.87 0.25
CA LEU A 166 0.00 18.93 0.93
C LEU A 166 -1.20 19.00 -0.02
N PRO A 167 -1.19 19.83 -1.08
CA PRO A 167 -2.26 19.82 -2.08
C PRO A 167 -2.40 18.47 -2.81
N VAL A 168 -1.27 17.83 -3.13
CA VAL A 168 -1.28 16.51 -3.80
C VAL A 168 -1.84 15.44 -2.89
N TRP A 169 -1.46 15.43 -1.61
CA TRP A 169 -2.02 14.55 -0.60
C TRP A 169 -3.53 14.74 -0.47
N LYS A 170 -3.98 15.97 -0.20
CA LYS A 170 -5.42 16.31 -0.04
C LYS A 170 -6.23 15.91 -1.27
N GLY A 171 -5.67 16.13 -2.46
CA GLY A 171 -6.32 15.77 -3.74
C GLY A 171 -6.24 14.29 -4.12
N THR A 172 -5.68 13.41 -3.28
CA THR A 172 -5.55 11.96 -3.54
C THR A 172 -5.87 11.15 -2.29
N ILE A 173 -4.88 10.68 -1.53
CA ILE A 173 -5.08 9.82 -0.35
C ILE A 173 -5.84 10.57 0.75
N GLY A 174 -5.49 11.84 1.00
CA GLY A 174 -6.16 12.70 1.98
C GLY A 174 -7.64 12.95 1.67
N SER A 175 -8.10 12.69 0.44
CA SER A 175 -9.53 12.76 0.11
C SER A 175 -10.37 11.67 0.78
N LEU A 176 -9.73 10.72 1.46
CA LEU A 176 -10.36 9.72 2.34
C LEU A 176 -10.64 10.25 3.74
N SER A 177 -10.04 11.38 4.15
CA SER A 177 -10.32 12.00 5.45
C SER A 177 -11.82 12.33 5.55
N GLY A 178 -12.42 11.97 6.69
CA GLY A 178 -13.86 12.10 6.94
C GLY A 178 -14.78 11.13 6.20
N LYS A 179 -14.26 10.24 5.32
CA LYS A 179 -15.07 9.22 4.62
C LYS A 179 -15.02 7.84 5.25
N LEU A 180 -13.99 7.55 6.05
CA LEU A 180 -13.81 6.27 6.74
C LEU A 180 -14.55 6.19 8.08
N THR A 181 -15.65 6.93 8.20
CA THR A 181 -16.51 6.98 9.40
C THR A 181 -17.92 6.53 9.06
N SER A 182 -18.10 5.83 7.94
CA SER A 182 -19.41 5.41 7.51
C SER A 182 -19.98 4.34 8.44
N LYS A 183 -21.25 4.52 8.81
CA LYS A 183 -22.02 3.51 9.52
C LYS A 183 -22.55 2.42 8.57
N LEU A 184 -22.44 2.64 7.26
CA LEU A 184 -22.87 1.67 6.25
C LEU A 184 -21.85 0.53 6.18
N THR A 185 -22.36 -0.70 6.21
CA THR A 185 -21.53 -1.89 6.08
C THR A 185 -20.75 -1.86 4.77
N LEU A 186 -19.47 -2.16 4.83
CA LEU A 186 -18.54 -2.28 3.69
C LEU A 186 -18.16 -0.98 2.98
N GLU A 187 -18.72 0.19 3.32
CA GLU A 187 -18.32 1.44 2.65
C GLU A 187 -16.85 1.77 2.94
N ASP A 188 -16.46 1.80 4.22
CA ASP A 188 -15.06 1.99 4.62
C ASP A 188 -14.15 0.91 4.03
N ILE A 189 -14.61 -0.35 3.99
CA ILE A 189 -13.85 -1.48 3.42
C ILE A 189 -13.63 -1.28 1.92
N THR A 190 -14.63 -0.77 1.20
CA THR A 190 -14.53 -0.46 -0.23
C THR A 190 -13.52 0.66 -0.48
N LEU A 191 -13.47 1.66 0.41
CA LEU A 191 -12.45 2.72 0.35
C LEU A 191 -11.06 2.17 0.60
N LEU A 192 -10.89 1.29 1.59
CA LEU A 192 -9.62 0.61 1.86
C LEU A 192 -9.18 -0.30 0.70
N ALA A 193 -10.10 -1.02 0.06
CA ALA A 193 -9.80 -1.86 -1.10
C ALA A 193 -9.23 -1.05 -2.27
N ARG A 194 -9.55 0.25 -2.33
CA ARG A 194 -9.06 1.21 -3.33
C ARG A 194 -7.82 1.98 -2.89
N LEU A 195 -7.33 1.79 -1.66
CA LEU A 195 -6.14 2.49 -1.15
C LEU A 195 -4.91 2.41 -2.08
N PRO A 196 -4.62 1.26 -2.74
CA PRO A 196 -3.54 1.18 -3.73
C PRO A 196 -3.75 2.09 -4.95
N GLN A 197 -5.01 2.32 -5.36
CA GLN A 197 -5.32 3.28 -6.43
C GLN A 197 -5.04 4.71 -5.99
N TYR A 198 -5.44 5.09 -4.78
CA TYR A 198 -5.14 6.42 -4.22
C TYR A 198 -3.64 6.66 -4.11
N ARG A 199 -2.88 5.65 -3.69
CA ARG A 199 -1.41 5.67 -3.68
C ARG A 199 -0.84 5.93 -5.07
N GLN A 200 -1.37 5.27 -6.09
CA GLN A 200 -0.89 5.44 -7.45
C GLN A 200 -1.26 6.82 -8.05
N ALA A 201 -2.45 7.33 -7.72
CA ALA A 201 -2.83 8.70 -8.06
C ALA A 201 -1.93 9.73 -7.37
N PHE A 202 -1.60 9.50 -6.10
CA PHE A 202 -0.65 10.32 -5.34
C PHE A 202 0.73 10.35 -6.01
N ARG A 203 1.31 9.17 -6.32
CA ARG A 203 2.58 9.08 -7.07
C ARG A 203 2.53 9.86 -8.38
N THR A 204 1.50 9.63 -9.19
CA THR A 204 1.36 10.27 -10.50
C THR A 204 1.31 11.80 -10.40
N LYS A 205 0.53 12.35 -9.46
CA LYS A 205 0.47 13.79 -9.23
C LYS A 205 1.75 14.34 -8.62
N LEU A 206 2.42 13.56 -7.77
CA LEU A 206 3.69 13.96 -7.16
C LEU A 206 4.80 14.07 -8.20
N ASP A 207 4.85 13.15 -9.17
CA ASP A 207 5.82 13.15 -10.27
C ASP A 207 5.59 14.32 -11.26
N GLN A 208 4.40 14.95 -11.23
CA GLN A 208 4.09 16.15 -12.03
C GLN A 208 4.52 17.45 -11.35
N ILE A 209 4.91 17.41 -10.07
CA ILE A 209 5.38 18.61 -9.35
C ILE A 209 6.75 18.98 -9.90
N LYS A 210 6.81 20.12 -10.60
CA LYS A 210 8.08 20.80 -10.87
C LYS A 210 8.49 21.56 -9.62
N VAL A 211 9.31 20.95 -8.78
CA VAL A 211 9.97 21.71 -7.72
C VAL A 211 10.96 22.66 -8.42
N PRO A 212 10.97 23.96 -8.10
CA PRO A 212 11.98 24.88 -8.63
C PRO A 212 13.35 24.24 -8.40
N SER A 213 14.09 24.03 -9.50
CA SER A 213 15.32 23.24 -9.53
C SER A 213 16.17 23.53 -8.32
N ALA A 214 16.50 22.50 -7.56
CA ALA A 214 17.23 22.56 -6.29
C ALA A 214 18.69 23.05 -6.43
N SER A 215 19.04 23.76 -7.51
CA SER A 215 20.42 24.07 -7.89
C SER A 215 21.16 24.96 -6.90
N GLU A 216 20.52 25.56 -5.89
CA GLU A 216 21.26 26.35 -4.89
C GLU A 216 20.84 26.20 -3.41
N THR A 217 19.71 25.58 -3.07
CA THR A 217 19.19 25.77 -1.68
C THR A 217 18.39 24.62 -1.04
N CYS A 218 18.15 23.49 -1.71
CA CYS A 218 17.67 22.26 -1.03
C CYS A 218 18.80 21.27 -0.70
N HIS A 219 20.03 21.59 -1.12
CA HIS A 219 21.24 21.08 -0.46
C HIS A 219 21.30 21.71 0.93
N TYR A 220 20.54 21.15 1.87
CA TYR A 220 20.81 21.36 3.28
C TYR A 220 22.25 20.89 3.48
N GLN A 221 23.12 21.87 3.70
CA GLN A 221 24.52 21.66 4.01
C GLN A 221 24.59 20.50 5.01
N HIS A 222 25.30 19.43 4.64
CA HIS A 222 26.13 18.70 5.60
C HIS A 222 27.07 19.75 6.20
N SER A 223 26.55 20.56 7.10
CA SER A 223 27.32 21.36 8.02
C SER A 223 27.97 20.32 8.91
N HIS A 224 29.10 19.80 8.45
CA HIS A 224 30.19 19.36 9.30
C HIS A 224 30.61 20.58 10.12
N THR A 225 29.75 21.03 11.04
CA THR A 225 30.25 21.67 12.24
C THR A 225 30.99 20.57 12.96
N VAL A 226 32.29 20.48 12.65
CA VAL A 226 33.30 19.86 13.50
C VAL A 226 33.23 20.62 14.82
N PHE A 227 32.27 20.26 15.66
CA PHE A 227 32.22 20.70 17.03
C PHE A 227 33.34 19.94 17.74
N ARG A 228 34.45 20.63 18.00
CA ARG A 228 35.41 20.17 19.01
C ARG A 228 34.63 20.02 20.32
N PRO A 229 34.56 18.82 20.92
CA PRO A 229 33.85 18.66 22.18
C PRO A 229 34.75 19.17 23.31
N THR A 230 34.25 20.16 24.04
CA THR A 230 34.56 20.29 25.46
C THR A 230 33.27 20.08 26.24
N GLU A 231 33.39 19.16 27.20
CA GLU A 231 32.53 18.93 28.36
C GLU A 231 31.24 18.09 28.16
N ALA A 232 31.42 16.84 28.59
CA ALA A 232 30.47 15.87 29.10
C ALA A 232 29.13 16.46 29.57
N ASP A 233 28.04 16.07 28.90
CA ASP A 233 26.85 15.42 29.50
C ASP A 233 25.59 15.48 28.60
N ARG A 234 25.72 15.61 27.27
CA ARG A 234 24.56 15.54 26.37
C ARG A 234 24.67 14.34 25.44
N GLY A 235 23.75 13.40 25.61
CA GLY A 235 23.54 12.29 24.68
C GLY A 235 23.36 12.81 23.24
N PRO A 236 23.79 12.05 22.23
CA PRO A 236 23.78 12.51 20.85
C PRO A 236 22.34 12.80 20.40
N LEU A 237 22.03 14.09 20.17
CA LEU A 237 20.81 14.50 19.48
C LEU A 237 20.93 14.03 18.03
N THR A 238 20.24 12.93 17.70
CA THR A 238 20.10 12.48 16.32
C THR A 238 19.37 13.56 15.53
N ARG A 239 20.11 14.30 14.69
CA ARG A 239 19.56 15.33 13.79
C ARG A 239 18.69 14.62 12.75
N ALA A 240 17.41 14.99 12.68
CA ALA A 240 16.49 14.43 11.69
C ALA A 240 16.98 14.79 10.27
N GLU A 241 17.22 13.79 9.43
CA GLU A 241 17.57 13.98 8.03
C GLU A 241 16.33 14.40 7.24
N HIS A 242 16.25 15.68 6.86
CA HIS A 242 15.21 16.16 5.96
C HIS A 242 15.58 15.84 4.51
N THR A 243 14.67 15.19 3.80
CA THR A 243 14.81 14.76 2.40
C THR A 243 13.94 15.61 1.47
N CYS A 244 14.44 15.85 0.26
CA CYS A 244 13.69 16.52 -0.81
C CYS A 244 12.66 15.57 -1.45
N LEU A 245 11.60 16.11 -2.06
CA LEU A 245 10.58 15.34 -2.79
C LEU A 245 11.13 14.59 -4.00
N GLU A 246 12.30 14.96 -4.49
CA GLU A 246 12.98 14.24 -5.59
C GLU A 246 13.62 12.92 -5.11
N SER A 247 13.67 12.68 -3.79
CA SER A 247 14.25 11.46 -3.24
C SER A 247 13.45 10.21 -3.65
N PRO A 248 14.13 9.12 -4.05
CA PRO A 248 13.47 7.84 -4.31
C PRO A 248 12.74 7.28 -3.07
N ARG A 249 13.06 7.78 -1.87
CA ARG A 249 12.39 7.41 -0.60
C ARG A 249 10.97 7.98 -0.46
N LYS A 250 10.52 8.85 -1.37
CA LYS A 250 9.26 9.60 -1.20
C LYS A 250 8.01 8.73 -1.08
N MET A 251 8.01 7.56 -1.73
CA MET A 251 6.89 6.62 -1.69
C MET A 251 7.02 5.56 -0.60
N THR A 252 8.24 5.31 -0.09
CA THR A 252 8.50 4.25 0.88
C THR A 252 7.67 4.40 2.14
N GLU A 253 7.50 5.63 2.65
CA GLU A 253 6.71 5.87 3.85
C GLU A 253 5.22 5.65 3.62
N VAL A 254 4.69 6.10 2.47
CA VAL A 254 3.30 5.85 2.09
C VAL A 254 3.04 4.35 1.90
N ASP A 255 3.96 3.64 1.25
CA ASP A 255 3.90 2.20 1.07
C ASP A 255 3.91 1.46 2.40
N ARG A 256 4.78 1.86 3.34
CA ARG A 256 4.84 1.33 4.70
C ARG A 256 3.52 1.52 5.45
N LEU A 257 2.93 2.71 5.40
CA LEU A 257 1.64 3.00 6.04
C LEU A 257 0.52 2.12 5.48
N ILE A 258 0.47 1.93 4.16
CA ILE A 258 -0.51 1.07 3.50
C ILE A 258 -0.29 -0.41 3.85
N GLN A 259 0.96 -0.87 3.82
CA GLN A 259 1.32 -2.24 4.21
C GLN A 259 0.92 -2.52 5.67
N ASN A 260 1.11 -1.57 6.59
CA ASN A 260 0.70 -1.73 7.99
C ASN A 260 -0.81 -1.88 8.16
N VAL A 261 -1.61 -1.18 7.35
CA VAL A 261 -3.07 -1.34 7.34
C VAL A 261 -3.43 -2.77 6.93
N PHE A 262 -2.88 -3.24 5.81
CA PHE A 262 -3.22 -4.58 5.32
C PHE A 262 -2.64 -5.71 6.18
N SER A 263 -1.40 -5.60 6.68
CA SER A 263 -0.82 -6.58 7.60
C SER A 263 -1.63 -6.70 8.90
N ASN A 264 -2.15 -5.59 9.43
CA ASN A 264 -3.01 -5.65 10.61
C ASN A 264 -4.34 -6.36 10.33
N LEU A 265 -4.95 -6.09 9.18
CA LEU A 265 -6.17 -6.77 8.73
C LEU A 265 -5.95 -8.26 8.48
N ALA A 266 -4.78 -8.64 7.95
CA ALA A 266 -4.38 -10.04 7.83
C ALA A 266 -4.30 -10.72 9.20
N GLY A 267 -3.65 -10.08 10.19
CA GLY A 267 -3.58 -10.63 11.55
C GLY A 267 -4.93 -10.75 12.26
N LYS A 268 -5.94 -9.98 11.84
CA LYS A 268 -7.32 -10.11 12.34
C LYS A 268 -8.12 -11.19 11.63
N HIS A 269 -7.67 -11.71 10.49
CA HIS A 269 -8.38 -12.75 9.74
C HIS A 269 -8.60 -14.00 10.60
N ASP A 270 -7.56 -14.46 11.29
CA ASP A 270 -7.62 -15.65 12.16
C ASP A 270 -8.64 -15.49 13.30
N TYR A 271 -8.81 -14.26 13.81
CA TYR A 271 -9.83 -13.97 14.84
C TYR A 271 -11.26 -14.14 14.32
N PHE A 272 -11.48 -13.98 13.01
CA PHE A 272 -12.78 -14.17 12.38
C PHE A 272 -13.04 -15.61 11.94
N SER A 273 -12.04 -16.50 12.01
CA SER A 273 -12.16 -17.91 11.60
C SER A 273 -12.62 -18.85 12.73
N LEU A 274 -13.01 -18.30 13.89
CA LEU A 274 -13.59 -19.02 15.03
C LEU A 274 -15.05 -19.43 14.77
#